data_AF-A0A9N9JVX8-F1
#
_entry.id   AF-A0A9N9JVX8-F1
#
_cell.length_a   1.000
_cell.length_b   1.000
_cell.length_c   1.000
_cell.angle_alpha   90.00
_cell.angle_beta   90.00
_cell.angle_gamma   90.00
#
_symmetry.space_group_name_H-M   'P 1'
#
loop_
_entity.id
_entity.type
_entity.pdbx_description
1 polymer ?
#
loop_
_entity_poly.entity_id
_entity_poly.type
_entity_poly.pdbx_seq_one_letter_code
_entity_poly.pdbx_strand_id
1 'polypeptide(L)' 'AKKVLCPFTGLIAKYKDSKTGIPYANVEAYSRIQKLLQHKYIWSEAHSAYINDVNQKPAEGTPDGFQA' A
#
# COMPACT_ATOMS: atom_id res chain seq x y z
N ALA A 1 -14.93 -19.80 -10.41
CA ALA A 1 -15.04 -18.40 -9.92
C ALA A 1 -13.73 -17.66 -10.22
N LYS A 2 -13.79 -16.41 -10.70
CA LYS A 2 -12.60 -15.60 -10.98
C LYS A 2 -11.87 -15.31 -9.66
N LYS A 3 -10.61 -15.72 -9.55
CA LYS A 3 -9.78 -15.39 -8.39
C LYS A 3 -9.31 -13.94 -8.51
N VAL A 4 -9.50 -13.16 -7.44
CA VAL A 4 -9.09 -11.75 -7.37
C VAL A 4 -7.73 -11.68 -6.68
N LEU A 5 -6.82 -10.87 -7.21
CA LEU A 5 -5.51 -10.63 -6.61
C LEU A 5 -5.58 -9.54 -5.55
N CYS A 6 -4.82 -9.70 -4.48
CA CYS A 6 -4.56 -8.64 -3.53
C CYS A 6 -3.63 -7.60 -4.18
N PRO A 7 -4.00 -6.31 -4.21
CA PRO A 7 -3.20 -5.28 -4.88
C PRO A 7 -1.87 -5.00 -4.17
N PHE A 8 -1.74 -5.39 -2.90
CA PHE A 8 -0.53 -5.14 -2.11
C PHE A 8 0.53 -6.24 -2.21
N THR A 9 0.10 -7.50 -2.34
CA THR A 9 1.00 -8.66 -2.28
C THR A 9 0.99 -9.51 -3.54
N GLY A 10 0.06 -9.30 -4.47
CA GLY A 10 -0.11 -10.12 -5.68
C GLY A 10 -0.65 -11.54 -5.42
N LEU A 11 -0.89 -11.91 -4.15
CA LEU A 11 -1.46 -13.20 -3.78
C LEU A 11 -2.98 -13.23 -4.03
N ILE A 12 -3.57 -14.42 -4.12
CA ILE A 12 -5.03 -14.57 -4.17
C ILE A 12 -5.65 -13.98 -2.90
N ALA A 13 -6.57 -13.04 -3.07
CA ALA A 13 -7.31 -12.45 -1.97
C ALA A 13 -8.29 -13.46 -1.36
N LYS A 14 -8.25 -13.59 -0.04
CA LYS A 14 -9.15 -14.44 0.75
C LYS A 14 -10.26 -13.63 1.43
N TYR A 15 -10.03 -12.34 1.58
CA TYR A 15 -10.87 -11.43 2.32
C TYR A 15 -11.10 -10.14 1.53
N LYS A 16 -12.09 -9.35 1.94
CA LYS A 16 -12.41 -8.03 1.40
C LYS A 16 -12.66 -7.10 2.59
N ASP A 17 -11.97 -5.97 2.63
CA ASP A 17 -12.20 -4.97 3.67
C ASP A 17 -13.59 -4.35 3.48
N SER A 18 -14.41 -4.31 4.54
CA SER A 18 -15.81 -3.89 4.43
C SER A 18 -15.99 -2.39 4.22
N LYS A 19 -15.01 -1.57 4.64
CA LYS A 19 -15.07 -0.11 4.51
C LYS A 19 -14.65 0.36 3.13
N THR A 20 -13.55 -0.18 2.60
CA THR A 20 -12.94 0.24 1.33
C THR A 20 -13.34 -0.65 0.15
N GLY A 21 -13.79 -1.87 0.42
CA GLY A 21 -14.02 -2.89 -0.60
C GLY A 21 -12.73 -3.48 -1.19
N ILE A 22 -11.55 -3.15 -0.65
CA ILE A 22 -10.28 -3.63 -1.20
C ILE A 22 -10.09 -5.12 -0.85
N PRO A 23 -9.80 -5.99 -1.84
CA PRO A 23 -9.50 -7.39 -1.60
C PRO A 23 -8.09 -7.57 -1.01
N TYR A 24 -7.93 -8.43 0.00
CA TYR A 24 -6.64 -8.68 0.63
C TYR A 24 -6.38 -10.16 0.96
N ALA A 25 -5.10 -10.53 1.01
CA ALA A 25 -4.68 -11.93 1.15
C ALA A 25 -4.30 -12.33 2.59
N ASN A 26 -3.71 -11.41 3.36
CA ASN A 26 -3.12 -11.68 4.68
C ASN A 26 -3.11 -10.42 5.58
N VAL A 27 -2.62 -10.57 6.81
CA VAL A 27 -2.58 -9.49 7.82
C VAL A 27 -1.72 -8.30 7.40
N GLU A 28 -0.63 -8.55 6.66
CA GLU A 28 0.24 -7.49 6.16
C GLU A 28 -0.52 -6.57 5.18
N ALA A 29 -1.24 -7.16 4.22
CA ALA A 29 -2.09 -6.42 3.29
C ALA A 29 -3.20 -5.66 4.01
N TYR A 30 -3.82 -6.25 5.04
CA TYR A 30 -4.80 -5.55 5.87
C TYR A 30 -4.20 -4.34 6.59
N SER A 31 -3.00 -4.48 7.16
CA SER A 31 -2.28 -3.37 7.80
C SER A 31 -2.04 -2.21 6.82
N ARG A 32 -1.68 -2.50 5.57
CA ARG A 32 -1.53 -1.48 4.52
C ARG A 32 -2.85 -0.74 4.23
N ILE A 33 -4.00 -1.43 4.20
CA ILE A 33 -5.32 -0.77 4.06
C ILE A 33 -5.57 0.18 5.24
N GLN A 34 -5.28 -0.24 6.47
CA GLN A 34 -5.48 0.61 7.64
C GLN A 34 -4.56 1.84 7.62
N LYS A 35 -3.31 1.69 7.17
CA LYS A 35 -2.38 2.81 6.97
C LYS A 35 -2.86 3.78 5.89
N LEU A 36 -3.40 3.26 4.79
CA LEU A 36 -4.01 4.07 3.72
C LEU A 36 -5.17 4.91 4.26
N LEU A 37 -6.08 4.31 5.02
CA LEU A 37 -7.20 5.01 5.67
C LEU A 37 -6.76 6.05 6.71
N GLN A 38 -5.58 5.88 7.29
CA GLN A 38 -4.97 6.83 8.24
C GLN A 38 -4.12 7.90 7.53
N HIS A 39 -4.16 7.97 6.20
CA HIS A 39 -3.33 8.89 5.40
C HIS A 39 -1.83 8.79 5.71
N LYS A 40 -1.34 7.58 6.00
CA LYS A 40 0.06 7.33 6.36
C LYS A 40 0.98 7.13 5.16
N TYR A 41 0.48 7.17 3.93
CA TYR A 41 1.32 7.10 2.73
C TYR A 41 1.47 8.47 2.10
N ILE A 42 2.67 8.76 1.59
CA ILE A 42 2.96 10.01 0.88
C ILE A 42 2.53 9.87 -0.57
N TRP A 43 1.86 10.88 -1.12
CA TRP A 43 1.63 11.01 -2.56
C TRP A 43 2.84 11.69 -3.21
N SER A 44 3.50 11.00 -4.13
CA SER A 44 4.64 11.54 -4.87
C SER A 44 4.16 12.03 -6.24
N GLU A 45 4.20 13.36 -6.45
CA GLU A 45 3.85 13.98 -7.74
C GLU A 45 4.74 13.47 -8.87
N ALA A 46 6.04 13.29 -8.60
CA ALA A 46 7.01 12.80 -9.57
C ALA A 46 6.65 11.41 -10.13
N HIS A 47 5.99 10.58 -9.32
CA HIS A 47 5.62 9.21 -9.66
C HIS A 47 4.12 9.05 -9.95
N SER A 48 3.32 10.09 -9.66
CA SER A 48 1.85 10.03 -9.65
C SER A 48 1.35 8.79 -8.89
N ALA A 49 1.96 8.51 -7.73
CA ALA A 49 1.71 7.31 -6.96
C ALA A 49 1.90 7.53 -5.45
N TYR A 50 1.19 6.74 -4.64
CA TYR A 50 1.47 6.63 -3.22
C TYR A 50 2.72 5.79 -2.99
N ILE A 51 3.64 6.30 -2.17
CA ILE A 51 4.92 5.66 -1.88
C ILE A 51 5.02 5.23 -0.41
N ASN A 52 6.11 5.58 0.26
CA ASN A 52 6.50 5.17 1.61
C ASN A 52 5.47 5.58 2.67
N ASP A 53 5.52 4.89 3.81
CA ASP A 53 4.89 5.39 5.04
C ASP A 53 5.56 6.72 5.44
N VAL A 54 4.79 7.69 5.91
CA VAL A 54 5.29 9.02 6.34
C VAL A 54 6.39 8.94 7.42
N ASN A 55 6.46 7.83 8.17
CA ASN A 55 7.48 7.60 9.19
C ASN A 55 8.59 6.62 8.74
N GLN A 56 8.50 6.08 7.53
CA GLN A 56 9.49 5.11 7.04
C GLN A 56 10.70 5.85 6.49
N LYS A 57 11.88 5.53 7.05
CA LYS A 57 13.15 6.02 6.52
C LYS A 57 13.33 5.48 5.09
N PRO A 58 13.68 6.34 4.11
CA PRO A 58 14.05 5.89 2.77
C PRO A 58 15.20 4.88 2.82
N ALA A 59 15.29 4.03 1.80
CA ALA A 59 16.42 3.13 1.66
C ALA A 59 17.73 3.94 1.50
N GLU A 60 18.84 3.40 1.99
CA GLU A 60 20.14 4.05 1.86
C GLU A 60 20.51 4.25 0.38
N GLY A 61 21.00 5.44 0.02
CA GLY A 61 21.34 5.78 -1.36
C GLY A 61 20.16 6.17 -2.26
N THR A 62 18.94 6.31 -1.71
CA THR A 62 17.79 6.82 -2.47
C THR A 62 18.07 8.27 -2.92
N PRO A 63 18.05 8.57 -4.24
CA PRO A 63 18.30 9.91 -4.74
C PRO A 63 17.33 10.95 -4.16
N ASP A 64 17.77 12.20 -4.09
CA ASP A 64 16.93 13.33 -3.72
C ASP A 64 15.71 13.40 -4.67
N GLY A 65 14.52 13.58 -4.10
CA GLY A 65 13.25 13.56 -4.84
C GLY A 65 12.54 12.20 -4.94
N PHE A 66 13.18 11.09 -4.55
CA PHE A 66 12.53 9.77 -4.40
C PHE A 66 12.18 9.43 -2.94
N GLN A 67 12.49 10.35 -2.04
CA GLN A 67 12.31 10.18 -0.59
C GLN A 67 10.89 10.57 -0.14
N ALA A 68 10.10 11.22 -1.00
CA ALA A 68 8.73 11.69 -0.76
C ALA A 68 7.84 11.63 -2.02
#